data_AF-A0A2E3DR51-F1
#
_entry.id   AF-A0A2E3DR51-F1
#
_cell.length_a   1.000
_cell.length_b   1.000
_cell.length_c   1.000
_cell.angle_alpha   90.00
_cell.angle_beta   90.00
_cell.angle_gamma   90.00
#
_symmetry.space_group_name_H-M   'P 1'
#
loop_
_entity.id
_entity.type
_entity.pdbx_description
1 polymer ?
#
loop_
_entity_poly.entity_id
_entity_poly.type
_entity_poly.pdbx_seq_one_letter_code
_entity_poly.pdbx_strand_id
1 'polypeptide(L)'
;MKGFISNLIESSPINKMPYFKFLNDGTMSKKFFIESQIDVLEAVRFFSKPMFIIASKLETYEQRQTILKNIIDEHGNGNLDEAHGKTFEKFLFSFGVTRETIINSKSSNVVMSFNKSLLLCATNETTMRSIAMMGIIEERYSTMSANLVNAILERGWINKSQLNHYSLHENLDVEHAQGFYDLISDGWRSPISKKEIKKGLIMGNSLIGNLYNGLLKE
;
A
#
# COMPACT_ATOMS: atom_id res chain seq x y z
N MET A 1 7.72 20.05 -3.37
CA MET A 1 7.35 18.64 -3.47
C MET A 1 5.85 18.47 -3.46
N LYS A 2 5.16 18.96 -2.42
CA LYS A 2 3.68 18.94 -2.27
C LYS A 2 2.90 19.18 -3.57
N GLY A 3 3.10 20.31 -4.27
CA GLY A 3 2.38 20.59 -5.52
C GLY A 3 2.60 19.58 -6.66
N PHE A 4 3.74 18.88 -6.70
CA PHE A 4 3.97 17.80 -7.67
C PHE A 4 3.20 16.53 -7.27
N ILE A 5 3.21 16.20 -5.97
CA ILE A 5 2.44 15.07 -5.42
C ILE A 5 0.94 15.29 -5.65
N SER A 6 0.41 16.45 -5.26
CA SER A 6 -1.00 16.80 -5.46
C SER A 6 -1.42 16.67 -6.93
N ASN A 7 -0.63 17.23 -7.86
CA ASN A 7 -0.91 17.11 -9.28
C ASN A 7 -0.90 15.65 -9.77
N LEU A 8 0.02 14.82 -9.26
CA LEU A 8 0.09 13.41 -9.61
C LEU A 8 -1.13 12.62 -9.11
N ILE A 9 -1.59 12.92 -7.89
CA ILE A 9 -2.80 12.30 -7.31
C ILE A 9 -4.05 12.75 -8.07
N GLU A 10 -4.20 14.06 -8.31
CA GLU A 10 -5.34 14.66 -9.03
C GLU A 10 -5.46 14.16 -10.47
N SER A 11 -4.32 13.93 -11.14
CA SER A 11 -4.29 13.40 -12.51
C SER A 11 -4.57 11.89 -12.61
N SER A 12 -4.61 11.18 -11.48
CA SER A 12 -4.89 9.74 -11.44
C SER A 12 -5.88 9.38 -10.32
N PRO A 13 -7.09 9.95 -10.33
CA PRO A 13 -8.02 9.86 -9.21
C PRO A 13 -8.54 8.43 -9.02
N ILE A 14 -8.58 7.98 -7.76
CA ILE A 14 -8.89 6.58 -7.39
C ILE A 14 -10.28 6.18 -7.87
N ASN A 15 -11.29 7.03 -7.72
CA ASN A 15 -12.66 6.73 -8.15
C ASN A 15 -12.82 6.53 -9.67
N LYS A 16 -11.85 6.97 -10.49
CA LYS A 16 -11.84 6.72 -11.94
C LYS A 16 -11.03 5.48 -12.31
N MET A 17 -10.29 4.88 -11.38
CA MET A 17 -9.57 3.65 -11.65
C MET A 17 -10.56 2.50 -11.87
N PRO A 18 -10.37 1.68 -12.93
CA PRO A 18 -11.27 0.59 -13.27
C PRO A 18 -11.73 -0.29 -12.10
N TYR A 19 -10.81 -0.71 -11.22
CA TYR A 19 -11.16 -1.55 -10.06
C TYR A 19 -12.17 -0.87 -9.14
N PHE A 20 -11.90 0.38 -8.77
CA PHE A 20 -12.75 1.16 -7.87
C PHE A 20 -14.03 1.61 -8.57
N LYS A 21 -14.03 1.84 -9.88
CA LYS A 21 -15.26 2.10 -10.62
C LYS A 21 -16.18 0.87 -10.58
N PHE A 22 -15.65 -0.31 -10.87
CA PHE A 22 -16.37 -1.59 -10.82
C PHE A 22 -16.89 -1.91 -9.40
N LEU A 23 -16.13 -1.51 -8.38
CA LEU A 23 -16.55 -1.60 -6.99
C LEU A 23 -17.61 -0.56 -6.60
N ASN A 24 -17.57 0.66 -7.13
CA ASN A 24 -18.51 1.71 -6.71
C ASN A 24 -19.82 1.71 -7.52
N ASP A 25 -19.83 1.18 -8.75
CA ASP A 25 -21.02 1.17 -9.62
C ASP A 25 -22.00 0.01 -9.34
N GLY A 26 -21.69 -0.84 -8.36
CA GLY A 26 -22.55 -1.96 -7.96
C GLY A 26 -22.28 -3.26 -8.70
N THR A 27 -21.47 -3.26 -9.76
CA THR A 27 -21.38 -4.42 -10.67
C THR A 27 -20.37 -5.49 -10.23
N MET A 28 -19.40 -5.14 -9.37
CA MET A 28 -18.50 -6.12 -8.74
C MET A 28 -19.25 -7.06 -7.78
N SER A 29 -19.12 -8.37 -7.97
CA SER A 29 -19.70 -9.36 -7.04
C SER A 29 -18.92 -9.48 -5.73
N LYS A 30 -19.60 -9.87 -4.64
CA LYS A 30 -18.94 -10.14 -3.34
C LYS A 30 -17.86 -11.21 -3.47
N LYS A 31 -18.12 -12.26 -4.26
CA LYS A 31 -17.15 -13.34 -4.52
C LYS A 31 -15.87 -12.81 -5.15
N PHE A 32 -16.01 -12.05 -6.25
CA PHE A 32 -14.85 -11.47 -6.95
C PHE A 32 -14.06 -10.52 -6.04
N PHE A 33 -14.76 -9.69 -5.25
CA PHE A 33 -14.11 -8.83 -4.27
C PHE A 33 -13.25 -9.65 -3.30
N ILE A 34 -13.81 -10.70 -2.70
CA ILE A 34 -13.07 -11.58 -1.76
C ILE A 34 -11.84 -12.19 -2.44
N GLU A 35 -11.98 -12.73 -3.65
CA GLU A 35 -10.87 -13.31 -4.41
C GLU A 35 -9.75 -12.28 -4.64
N SER A 36 -10.11 -11.06 -5.05
CA SER A 36 -9.13 -9.97 -5.23
C SER A 36 -8.45 -9.54 -3.92
N GLN A 37 -9.14 -9.62 -2.77
CA GLN A 37 -8.54 -9.29 -1.48
C GLN A 37 -7.63 -10.40 -0.95
N ILE A 38 -7.92 -11.67 -1.29
CA ILE A 38 -6.99 -12.79 -0.99
C ILE A 38 -5.64 -12.57 -1.68
N ASP A 39 -5.65 -12.07 -2.91
CA ASP A 39 -4.43 -11.68 -3.62
C ASP A 39 -3.68 -10.52 -2.95
N VAL A 40 -4.41 -9.46 -2.57
CA VAL A 40 -3.84 -8.27 -1.92
C VAL A 40 -3.17 -8.62 -0.58
N LEU A 41 -3.63 -9.65 0.13
CA LEU A 41 -3.01 -10.09 1.39
C LEU A 41 -1.50 -10.34 1.23
N GLU A 42 -1.05 -10.88 0.11
CA GLU A 42 0.38 -11.12 -0.11
C GLU A 42 1.15 -9.82 -0.35
N ALA A 43 0.53 -8.81 -0.99
CA ALA A 43 1.13 -7.48 -1.10
C ALA A 43 1.30 -6.84 0.29
N VAL A 44 0.29 -6.95 1.15
CA VAL A 44 0.31 -6.44 2.55
C VAL A 44 1.42 -7.12 3.35
N ARG A 45 1.50 -8.46 3.33
CA ARG A 45 2.58 -9.20 4.03
C ARG A 45 3.98 -8.89 3.50
N PHE A 46 4.09 -8.50 2.23
CA PHE A 46 5.38 -8.22 1.59
C PHE A 46 5.85 -6.78 1.85
N PHE A 47 4.95 -5.84 2.12
CA PHE A 47 5.19 -4.40 2.05
C PHE A 47 6.37 -3.89 2.90
N SER A 48 6.61 -4.50 4.07
CA SER A 48 7.73 -4.14 4.94
C SER A 48 9.11 -4.60 4.47
N LYS A 49 9.20 -5.61 3.59
CA LYS A 49 10.47 -6.15 3.08
C LYS A 49 11.34 -5.12 2.35
N PRO A 50 10.84 -4.35 1.36
CA PRO A 50 11.63 -3.29 0.73
C PRO A 50 12.06 -2.20 1.74
N MET A 51 11.28 -1.94 2.80
CA MET A 51 11.64 -0.96 3.82
C MET A 51 12.91 -1.35 4.58
N PHE A 52 13.11 -2.64 4.90
CA PHE A 52 14.36 -3.10 5.52
C PHE A 52 15.60 -2.79 4.65
N ILE A 53 15.48 -2.96 3.33
CA ILE A 53 16.56 -2.63 2.38
C ILE A 53 16.78 -1.12 2.30
N ILE A 54 15.72 -0.33 2.29
CA ILE A 54 15.83 1.13 2.29
C ILE A 54 16.50 1.61 3.58
N ALA A 55 16.10 1.07 4.73
CA ALA A 55 16.67 1.41 6.03
C ALA A 55 18.18 1.11 6.08
N SER A 56 18.63 -0.01 5.52
CA SER A 56 20.08 -0.33 5.51
C SER A 56 20.92 0.62 4.65
N LYS A 57 20.30 1.36 3.73
CA LYS A 57 20.96 2.34 2.83
C LYS A 57 20.97 3.77 3.37
N LEU A 58 20.32 4.04 4.51
CA LEU A 58 20.27 5.37 5.13
C LEU A 58 21.52 5.61 5.99
N GLU A 59 22.07 6.83 5.94
CA GLU A 59 23.36 7.16 6.56
C GLU A 59 23.24 7.29 8.09
N THR A 60 22.22 8.02 8.56
CA THR A 60 22.06 8.38 9.98
C THR A 60 21.11 7.45 10.73
N TYR A 61 21.27 7.34 12.05
CA TYR A 61 20.37 6.54 12.89
C TYR A 61 18.97 7.13 12.93
N GLU A 62 18.86 8.45 12.93
CA GLU A 62 17.61 9.21 12.96
C GLU A 62 16.79 8.92 11.70
N GLN A 63 17.43 8.93 10.52
CA GLN A 63 16.75 8.55 9.27
C GLN A 63 16.30 7.08 9.30
N ARG A 64 17.15 6.17 9.79
CA ARG A 64 16.78 4.76 9.93
C ARG A 64 15.61 4.58 10.89
N GLN A 65 15.56 5.32 11.98
CA GLN A 65 14.51 5.24 12.99
C GLN A 65 13.14 5.57 12.40
N THR A 66 13.05 6.54 11.48
CA THR A 66 11.79 6.85 10.77
C THR A 66 11.24 5.63 10.02
N ILE A 67 12.08 4.92 9.27
CA ILE A 67 11.67 3.71 8.54
C ILE A 67 11.41 2.54 9.47
N LEU A 68 12.23 2.39 10.52
CA LEU A 68 12.05 1.32 11.50
C LEU A 68 10.75 1.47 12.30
N LYS A 69 10.31 2.70 12.60
CA LYS A 69 9.01 2.93 13.24
C LYS A 69 7.87 2.37 12.37
N ASN A 70 7.87 2.71 11.08
CA ASN A 70 6.90 2.18 10.13
C ASN A 70 6.96 0.64 10.07
N ILE A 71 8.16 0.05 9.96
CA ILE A 71 8.32 -1.40 10.01
C ILE A 71 7.75 -2.00 11.30
N ILE A 72 7.97 -1.38 12.46
CA ILE A 72 7.44 -1.85 13.75
C ILE A 72 5.91 -1.82 13.74
N ASP A 73 5.30 -0.75 13.21
CA ASP A 73 3.85 -0.62 13.08
C ASP A 73 3.28 -1.72 12.16
N GLU A 74 3.90 -1.97 11.00
CA GLU A 74 3.55 -3.07 10.08
C GLU A 74 3.57 -4.46 10.77
N HIS A 75 4.46 -4.64 11.76
CA HIS A 75 4.59 -5.86 12.55
C HIS A 75 3.78 -5.85 13.86
N GLY A 76 2.86 -4.89 14.03
CA GLY A 76 1.92 -4.84 15.14
C GLY A 76 2.54 -4.34 16.45
N ASN A 77 3.62 -3.56 16.38
CA ASN A 77 4.26 -2.92 17.53
C ASN A 77 4.56 -3.87 18.71
N GLY A 78 5.02 -5.08 18.40
CA GLY A 78 5.34 -6.12 19.39
C GLY A 78 4.19 -7.10 19.68
N ASN A 79 2.97 -6.83 19.21
CA ASN A 79 1.87 -7.78 19.21
C ASN A 79 1.62 -8.31 17.78
N LEU A 80 2.06 -9.54 17.49
CA LEU A 80 1.92 -10.10 16.14
C LEU A 80 0.46 -10.30 15.71
N ASP A 81 -0.50 -10.36 16.64
CA ASP A 81 -1.93 -10.40 16.30
C ASP A 81 -2.46 -9.07 15.75
N GLU A 82 -1.69 -7.99 15.93
CA GLU A 82 -1.95 -6.64 15.41
C GLU A 82 -1.12 -6.32 14.16
N ALA A 83 -0.23 -7.21 13.73
CA ALA A 83 0.52 -7.04 12.49
C ALA A 83 -0.44 -6.90 11.29
N HIS A 84 -0.10 -6.06 10.32
CA HIS A 84 -1.00 -5.72 9.21
C HIS A 84 -1.46 -6.95 8.43
N GLY A 85 -0.56 -7.90 8.17
CA GLY A 85 -0.94 -9.17 7.54
C GLY A 85 -1.94 -9.99 8.37
N LYS A 86 -1.87 -9.93 9.71
CA LYS A 86 -2.79 -10.64 10.61
C LYS A 86 -4.13 -9.94 10.76
N THR A 87 -4.14 -8.61 10.81
CA THR A 87 -5.40 -7.85 10.80
C THR A 87 -6.11 -8.02 9.46
N PHE A 88 -5.39 -8.07 8.33
CA PHE A 88 -5.94 -8.37 7.01
C PHE A 88 -6.51 -9.80 6.92
N GLU A 89 -5.82 -10.80 7.47
CA GLU A 89 -6.39 -12.16 7.59
C GLU A 89 -7.71 -12.16 8.37
N LYS A 90 -7.78 -11.47 9.51
CA LYS A 90 -9.02 -11.35 10.31
C LYS A 90 -10.14 -10.67 9.51
N PHE A 91 -9.80 -9.68 8.69
CA PHE A 91 -10.73 -9.06 7.75
C PHE A 91 -11.27 -10.10 6.74
N LEU A 92 -10.41 -10.88 6.09
CA LEU A 92 -10.86 -11.95 5.17
C LEU A 92 -11.71 -13.02 5.87
N PHE A 93 -11.38 -13.39 7.11
CA PHE A 93 -12.19 -14.33 7.89
C PHE A 93 -13.61 -13.80 8.17
N SER A 94 -13.78 -12.48 8.30
CA SER A 94 -15.11 -11.87 8.43
C SER A 94 -15.99 -12.05 7.18
N PHE A 95 -15.37 -12.31 6.02
CA PHE A 95 -16.04 -12.68 4.77
C PHE A 95 -16.28 -14.19 4.62
N GLY A 96 -15.87 -15.00 5.60
CA GLY A 96 -15.98 -16.45 5.56
C GLY A 96 -14.83 -17.15 4.83
N VAL A 97 -13.76 -16.43 4.48
CA VAL A 97 -12.54 -17.06 3.95
C VAL A 97 -11.94 -17.96 5.02
N THR A 98 -11.47 -19.16 4.65
CA THR A 98 -10.80 -20.04 5.61
C THR A 98 -9.29 -19.91 5.51
N ARG A 99 -8.58 -20.31 6.57
CA ARG A 99 -7.12 -20.40 6.53
C ARG A 99 -6.62 -21.33 5.42
N GLU A 100 -7.34 -22.42 5.16
CA GLU A 100 -7.02 -23.34 4.07
C GLU A 100 -7.12 -22.68 2.70
N THR A 101 -8.16 -21.87 2.46
CA THR A 101 -8.28 -21.07 1.23
C THR A 101 -7.08 -20.14 1.04
N ILE A 102 -6.64 -19.46 2.11
CA ILE A 102 -5.47 -18.56 2.05
C ILE A 102 -4.19 -19.35 1.74
N ILE A 103 -3.95 -20.47 2.41
CA ILE A 103 -2.74 -21.30 2.21
C ILE A 103 -2.69 -21.87 0.80
N ASN A 104 -3.83 -22.28 0.25
CA ASN A 104 -3.91 -22.87 -1.08
C ASN A 104 -4.03 -21.83 -2.20
N SER A 105 -4.19 -20.55 -1.86
CA SER A 105 -4.20 -19.48 -2.85
C SER A 105 -2.82 -19.31 -3.48
N LYS A 106 -2.78 -19.10 -4.80
CA LYS A 106 -1.57 -18.74 -5.51
C LYS A 106 -1.58 -17.24 -5.72
N SER A 107 -0.46 -16.58 -5.45
CA SER A 107 -0.33 -15.15 -5.74
C SER A 107 -0.56 -14.88 -7.22
N SER A 108 -1.41 -13.91 -7.52
CA SER A 108 -1.58 -13.38 -8.88
C SER A 108 -0.28 -12.84 -9.45
N ASN A 109 -0.16 -12.87 -10.78
CA ASN A 109 1.00 -12.34 -11.47
C ASN A 109 1.15 -10.83 -11.23
N VAL A 110 0.02 -10.12 -11.09
CA VAL A 110 -0.02 -8.70 -10.77
C VAL A 110 0.60 -8.41 -9.39
N VAL A 111 0.24 -9.18 -8.35
CA VAL A 111 0.83 -9.03 -7.00
C VAL A 111 2.32 -9.37 -7.01
N MET A 112 2.70 -10.46 -7.69
CA MET A 112 4.11 -10.84 -7.84
C MET A 112 4.92 -9.73 -8.53
N SER A 113 4.37 -9.12 -9.59
CA SER A 113 4.99 -8.03 -10.32
C SER A 113 5.14 -6.76 -9.48
N PHE A 114 4.10 -6.43 -8.70
CA PHE A 114 4.14 -5.33 -7.74
C PHE A 114 5.26 -5.54 -6.71
N ASN A 115 5.25 -6.68 -6.01
CA ASN A 115 6.25 -7.01 -4.98
C ASN A 115 7.68 -7.02 -5.54
N LYS A 116 7.89 -7.60 -6.72
CA LYS A 116 9.18 -7.59 -7.41
C LYS A 116 9.63 -6.17 -7.74
N SER A 117 8.73 -5.31 -8.20
CA SER A 117 9.04 -3.92 -8.54
C SER A 117 9.47 -3.12 -7.33
N LEU A 118 8.81 -3.32 -6.17
CA LEU A 118 9.22 -2.69 -4.91
C LEU A 118 10.63 -3.12 -4.52
N LEU A 119 10.91 -4.43 -4.56
CA LEU A 119 12.21 -4.98 -4.18
C LEU A 119 13.33 -4.50 -5.11
N LEU A 120 13.09 -4.50 -6.42
CA LEU A 120 14.05 -4.01 -7.41
C LEU A 120 14.37 -2.53 -7.21
N CYS A 121 13.36 -1.70 -6.96
CA CYS A 121 13.58 -0.28 -6.67
C CYS A 121 14.34 -0.08 -5.36
N ALA A 122 13.98 -0.80 -4.29
CA ALA A 122 14.69 -0.72 -3.02
C ALA A 122 16.17 -1.15 -3.14
N THR A 123 16.45 -2.18 -3.94
CA THR A 123 17.80 -2.76 -4.08
C THR A 123 18.67 -1.96 -5.05
N ASN A 124 18.16 -1.65 -6.25
CA ASN A 124 19.00 -1.22 -7.37
C ASN A 124 18.98 0.28 -7.64
N GLU A 125 17.96 1.00 -7.16
CA GLU A 125 17.81 2.43 -7.42
C GLU A 125 18.36 3.29 -6.27
N THR A 126 18.39 4.60 -6.48
CA THR A 126 18.82 5.54 -5.44
C THR A 126 17.90 5.47 -4.22
N THR A 127 18.45 5.61 -3.01
CA THR A 127 17.68 5.60 -1.76
C THR A 127 16.53 6.62 -1.80
N MET A 128 16.77 7.80 -2.38
CA MET A 128 15.76 8.85 -2.57
C MET A 128 14.60 8.41 -3.47
N ARG A 129 14.88 7.67 -4.55
CA ARG A 129 13.83 7.13 -5.43
C ARG A 129 13.00 6.08 -4.68
N SER A 130 13.65 5.18 -3.96
CA SER A 130 12.99 4.10 -3.21
C SER A 130 12.08 4.67 -2.12
N ILE A 131 12.55 5.66 -1.34
CA ILE A 131 11.75 6.32 -0.31
C ILE A 131 10.54 7.04 -0.92
N ALA A 132 10.76 7.79 -2.00
CA ALA A 132 9.69 8.50 -2.68
C ALA A 132 8.60 7.54 -3.22
N MET A 133 9.00 6.37 -3.70
CA MET A 133 8.07 5.31 -4.13
C MET A 133 7.22 4.79 -2.97
N MET A 134 7.81 4.54 -1.80
CA MET A 134 7.05 4.05 -0.63
C MET A 134 6.06 5.10 -0.12
N GLY A 135 6.50 6.36 0.04
CA GLY A 135 5.65 7.42 0.59
C GLY A 135 4.38 7.67 -0.24
N ILE A 136 4.49 7.70 -1.57
CA ILE A 136 3.31 7.86 -2.42
C ILE A 136 2.40 6.62 -2.41
N ILE A 137 2.95 5.41 -2.22
CA ILE A 137 2.11 4.21 -2.13
C ILE A 137 1.22 4.28 -0.90
N GLU A 138 1.77 4.65 0.27
CA GLU A 138 1.00 4.78 1.50
C GLU A 138 -0.04 5.91 1.43
N GLU A 139 0.35 7.09 0.93
CA GLU A 139 -0.59 8.19 0.77
C GLU A 139 -1.76 7.78 -0.14
N ARG A 140 -1.47 7.07 -1.23
CA ARG A 140 -2.51 6.55 -2.13
C ARG A 140 -3.34 5.46 -1.48
N TYR A 141 -2.71 4.56 -0.72
CA TYR A 141 -3.38 3.44 -0.07
C TYR A 141 -4.37 3.91 1.00
N SER A 142 -4.05 4.95 1.77
CA SER A 142 -4.97 5.55 2.76
C SER A 142 -6.33 5.95 2.15
N THR A 143 -6.31 6.52 0.95
CA THR A 143 -7.54 6.92 0.25
C THR A 143 -8.22 5.71 -0.41
N MET A 144 -7.43 4.75 -0.91
CA MET A 144 -7.97 3.50 -1.48
C MET A 144 -8.68 2.66 -0.43
N SER A 145 -8.09 2.50 0.75
CA SER A 145 -8.64 1.75 1.87
C SER A 145 -9.97 2.36 2.34
N ALA A 146 -10.04 3.68 2.49
CA ALA A 146 -11.28 4.38 2.79
C ALA A 146 -12.37 4.11 1.73
N ASN A 147 -12.01 4.10 0.44
CA ASN A 147 -12.96 3.79 -0.63
C ASN A 147 -13.45 2.33 -0.58
N LEU A 148 -12.55 1.37 -0.32
CA LEU A 148 -12.90 -0.04 -0.14
C LEU A 148 -13.89 -0.21 1.02
N VAL A 149 -13.59 0.40 2.17
CA VAL A 149 -14.43 0.34 3.38
C VAL A 149 -15.82 0.90 3.12
N ASN A 150 -15.91 2.08 2.51
CA ASN A 150 -17.20 2.70 2.22
C ASN A 150 -18.04 1.79 1.30
N ALA A 151 -17.45 1.28 0.22
CA ALA A 151 -18.17 0.42 -0.72
C ALA A 151 -18.68 -0.88 -0.08
N ILE A 152 -17.86 -1.57 0.74
CA ILE A 152 -18.29 -2.84 1.36
C ILE A 152 -19.32 -2.65 2.47
N LEU A 153 -19.30 -1.51 3.17
CA LEU A 153 -20.31 -1.13 4.15
C LEU A 153 -21.64 -0.75 3.49
N GLU A 154 -21.61 0.09 2.45
CA GLU A 154 -22.81 0.50 1.71
C GLU A 154 -23.54 -0.69 1.09
N ARG A 155 -22.78 -1.71 0.65
CA ARG A 155 -23.31 -2.96 0.10
C ARG A 155 -23.76 -3.96 1.16
N GLY A 156 -23.56 -3.66 2.45
CA GLY A 156 -23.93 -4.55 3.56
C GLY A 156 -23.19 -5.89 3.54
N TRP A 157 -21.97 -5.94 2.98
CA TRP A 157 -21.23 -7.20 2.89
C TRP A 157 -20.64 -7.64 4.22
N ILE A 158 -20.30 -6.67 5.07
CA ILE A 158 -19.85 -6.79 6.46
C ILE A 158 -20.27 -5.54 7.24
N ASN A 159 -20.12 -5.60 8.57
CA ASN A 159 -20.50 -4.54 9.50
C ASN A 159 -19.25 -3.79 10.00
N LYS A 160 -19.41 -2.57 10.53
CA LYS A 160 -18.28 -1.76 11.04
C LYS A 160 -17.41 -2.49 12.08
N SER A 161 -18.00 -3.31 12.94
CA SER A 161 -17.28 -4.10 13.95
C SER A 161 -16.36 -5.19 13.36
N GLN A 162 -16.42 -5.42 12.05
CA GLN A 162 -15.63 -6.42 11.34
C GLN A 162 -14.48 -5.78 10.53
N LEU A 163 -14.31 -4.45 10.59
CA LEU A 163 -13.29 -3.68 9.85
C LEU A 163 -11.94 -3.56 10.58
N ASN A 164 -11.57 -4.56 11.38
CA ASN A 164 -10.40 -4.50 12.27
C ASN A 164 -9.09 -4.11 11.56
N HIS A 165 -8.94 -4.43 10.27
CA HIS A 165 -7.80 -4.00 9.47
C HIS A 165 -7.89 -2.51 9.10
N TYR A 166 -8.86 -2.13 8.28
CA TYR A 166 -8.94 -0.78 7.73
C TYR A 166 -9.18 0.33 8.76
N SER A 167 -9.72 0.00 9.94
CA SER A 167 -9.90 0.98 11.02
C SER A 167 -8.55 1.47 11.60
N LEU A 168 -7.47 0.69 11.46
CA LEU A 168 -6.11 1.13 11.85
C LEU A 168 -5.45 2.05 10.80
N HIS A 169 -5.78 1.88 9.52
CA HIS A 169 -4.98 2.41 8.42
C HIS A 169 -5.26 3.87 8.03
N GLU A 170 -6.43 4.43 8.36
CA GLU A 170 -6.79 5.78 7.85
C GLU A 170 -5.85 6.89 8.37
N ASN A 171 -5.44 6.83 9.65
CA ASN A 171 -4.54 7.84 10.22
C ASN A 171 -3.07 7.42 10.17
N LEU A 172 -2.76 6.13 10.35
CA LEU A 172 -1.38 5.64 10.38
C LEU A 172 -0.68 5.82 9.03
N ASP A 173 -1.35 5.47 7.92
CA ASP A 173 -0.74 5.54 6.59
C ASP A 173 -0.41 6.99 6.16
N VAL A 174 -1.17 7.97 6.64
CA VAL A 174 -0.90 9.40 6.38
C VAL A 174 0.34 9.86 7.14
N GLU A 175 0.49 9.45 8.40
CA GLU A 175 1.69 9.74 9.19
C GLU A 175 2.93 9.06 8.61
N HIS A 176 2.78 7.81 8.15
CA HIS A 176 3.86 7.05 7.53
C HIS A 176 4.32 7.66 6.21
N ALA A 177 3.37 8.04 5.34
CA ALA A 177 3.67 8.74 4.09
C ALA A 177 4.43 10.05 4.35
N GLN A 178 3.98 10.81 5.36
CA GLN A 178 4.66 12.04 5.77
C GLN A 178 6.10 11.77 6.26
N GLY A 179 6.32 10.70 7.03
CA GLY A 179 7.64 10.27 7.46
C GLY A 179 8.59 9.99 6.29
N PHE A 180 8.11 9.32 5.24
CA PHE A 180 8.89 9.13 4.00
C PHE A 180 9.19 10.46 3.29
N TYR A 181 8.21 11.37 3.22
CA TYR A 181 8.38 12.67 2.60
C TYR A 181 9.36 13.57 3.33
N ASP A 182 9.40 13.51 4.65
CA ASP A 182 10.35 14.28 5.46
C ASP A 182 11.79 13.85 5.16
N LEU A 183 12.05 12.55 5.01
CA LEU A 183 13.37 12.00 4.68
C LEU A 183 13.94 12.49 3.34
N ILE A 184 13.08 12.81 2.38
CA ILE A 184 13.49 13.23 1.02
C ILE A 184 13.30 14.73 0.77
N SER A 185 12.79 15.46 1.77
CA SER A 185 12.40 16.86 1.65
C SER A 185 13.59 17.76 1.25
N ASP A 186 14.74 17.57 1.87
CA ASP A 186 15.97 18.29 1.53
C ASP A 186 16.50 17.90 0.15
N GLY A 187 16.39 16.60 -0.20
CA GLY A 187 16.74 16.09 -1.53
C GLY A 187 15.96 16.77 -2.65
N TRP A 188 14.76 17.30 -2.39
CA TRP A 188 13.96 18.02 -3.38
C TRP A 188 14.60 19.34 -3.87
N ARG A 189 15.57 19.89 -3.13
CA ARG A 189 16.29 21.12 -3.49
C ARG A 189 17.41 20.88 -4.50
N SER A 190 17.98 19.68 -4.53
CA SER A 190 19.04 19.29 -5.49
C SER A 190 18.43 18.84 -6.83
N PRO A 191 18.88 19.34 -7.99
CA PRO A 191 18.35 18.92 -9.29
C PRO A 191 18.44 17.41 -9.55
N ILE A 192 19.54 16.78 -9.11
CA ILE A 192 19.79 15.34 -9.30
C ILE A 192 18.83 14.54 -8.42
N SER A 193 18.83 14.79 -7.11
CA SER A 193 17.95 14.09 -6.16
C SER A 193 16.47 14.35 -6.46
N LYS A 194 16.10 15.56 -6.84
CA LYS A 194 14.73 15.91 -7.28
C LYS A 194 14.27 15.08 -8.48
N LYS A 195 15.14 14.83 -9.46
CA LYS A 195 14.82 13.97 -10.61
C LYS A 195 14.51 12.54 -10.16
N GLU A 196 15.30 12.03 -9.22
CA GLU A 196 15.13 10.69 -8.66
C GLU A 196 13.87 10.56 -7.80
N ILE A 197 13.59 11.55 -6.94
CA ILE A 197 12.35 11.61 -6.16
C ILE A 197 11.14 11.62 -7.09
N LYS A 198 11.14 12.45 -8.14
CA LYS A 198 10.03 12.47 -9.11
C LYS A 198 9.80 11.11 -9.76
N LYS A 199 10.86 10.40 -10.15
CA LYS A 199 10.73 9.03 -10.70
C LYS A 199 10.11 8.08 -9.69
N GLY A 200 10.52 8.16 -8.43
CA GLY A 200 9.97 7.33 -7.35
C GLY A 200 8.49 7.59 -7.12
N LEU A 201 8.09 8.87 -7.02
CA LEU A 201 6.69 9.29 -6.90
C LEU A 201 5.83 8.79 -8.07
N ILE A 202 6.30 8.98 -9.32
CA ILE A 202 5.57 8.52 -10.50
C ILE A 202 5.45 6.98 -10.50
N MET A 203 6.55 6.28 -10.19
CA MET A 203 6.59 4.82 -10.14
C MET A 203 5.64 4.27 -9.09
N GLY A 204 5.71 4.74 -7.84
CA GLY A 204 4.85 4.27 -6.75
C GLY A 204 3.37 4.51 -7.03
N ASN A 205 3.03 5.70 -7.54
CA ASN A 205 1.66 6.05 -7.93
C ASN A 205 1.11 5.12 -9.02
N SER A 206 1.92 4.79 -10.01
CA SER A 206 1.56 3.85 -11.08
C SER A 206 1.44 2.41 -10.55
N LEU A 207 2.39 1.96 -9.73
CA LEU A 207 2.42 0.60 -9.19
C LEU A 207 1.18 0.27 -8.37
N ILE A 208 0.78 1.13 -7.43
CA ILE A 208 -0.39 0.86 -6.58
C ILE A 208 -1.70 0.89 -7.38
N GLY A 209 -1.82 1.79 -8.36
CA GLY A 209 -2.97 1.80 -9.27
C GLY A 209 -3.03 0.55 -10.17
N ASN A 210 -1.87 0.11 -10.67
CA ASN A 210 -1.77 -1.08 -11.51
C ASN A 210 -1.99 -2.37 -10.73
N LEU A 211 -1.62 -2.42 -9.44
CA LEU A 211 -1.96 -3.53 -8.56
C LEU A 211 -3.47 -3.77 -8.58
N TYR A 212 -4.27 -2.76 -8.22
CA TYR A 212 -5.73 -2.93 -8.17
C TYR A 212 -6.35 -3.14 -9.55
N ASN A 213 -5.96 -2.36 -10.56
CA ASN A 213 -6.54 -2.53 -11.90
C ASN A 213 -6.14 -3.85 -12.57
N GLY A 214 -4.98 -4.39 -12.22
CA GLY A 214 -4.54 -5.69 -12.71
C GLY A 214 -5.38 -6.84 -12.17
N LEU A 215 -5.90 -6.73 -10.95
CA LEU A 215 -6.80 -7.74 -10.35
C LEU A 215 -8.11 -7.92 -11.14
N LEU A 216 -8.49 -6.97 -12.02
CA LEU A 216 -9.65 -7.12 -12.92
C LEU A 216 -9.40 -8.00 -14.16
N LYS A 217 -8.13 -8.24 -14.50
CA LYS A 217 -7.73 -8.86 -15.76
C LYS A 217 -7.20 -10.28 -15.59
N GLU A 218 -7.24 -10.80 -14.36
CA GLU A 218 -6.92 -12.18 -14.01
C GLU A 218 -8.21 -12.97 -13.78
#